data_AF-A0A7C5USZ2-F1
#
_entry.id   AF-A0A7C5USZ2-F1
#
_cell.length_a   1.000
_cell.length_b   1.000
_cell.length_c   1.000
_cell.angle_alpha   90.00
_cell.angle_beta   90.00
_cell.angle_gamma   90.00
#
_symmetry.space_group_name_H-M   'P 1'
#
loop_
_entity.id
_entity.type
_entity.pdbx_description
1 polymer ?
#
loop_
_entity_poly.entity_id
_entity_poly.type
_entity_poly.pdbx_seq_one_letter_code
_entity_poly.pdbx_strand_id
1 'polypeptide(L)' 'MAERGVAYIERDVSSDPQAASEMLRLLGGRMVTPTLVVGKEVLTGFAQNRARMEELFPRPAELSEKR' A
#
# COMPACT_ATOMS: atom_id res chain seq x y z
N MET A 1 -2.16 8.24 -2.36
CA MET A 1 -1.90 7.53 -3.63
C MET A 1 -2.49 8.29 -4.80
N ALA A 2 -3.80 8.57 -4.79
CA ALA A 2 -4.47 9.42 -5.80
C ALA A 2 -3.76 10.77 -6.03
N GLU A 3 -3.45 11.51 -4.96
CA GLU A 3 -2.76 12.82 -5.04
C GLU A 3 -1.35 12.73 -5.64
N ARG A 4 -0.75 11.53 -5.65
CA ARG A 4 0.58 11.27 -6.22
C ARG A 4 0.50 10.68 -7.64
N GLY A 5 -0.70 10.57 -8.22
CA GLY A 5 -0.92 9.97 -9.53
C GLY A 5 -0.62 8.48 -9.59
N VAL A 6 -0.55 7.81 -8.44
CA VAL A 6 -0.28 6.37 -8.37
C VAL A 6 -1.59 5.63 -8.61
N ALA A 7 -1.64 4.78 -9.62
CA ALA A 7 -2.76 3.88 -9.84
C ALA A 7 -2.83 2.83 -8.72
N TYR A 8 -4.00 2.65 -8.12
CA TYR A 8 -4.24 1.67 -7.07
C TYR A 8 -5.67 1.14 -7.15
N ILE A 9 -5.90 -0.01 -6.52
CA ILE A 9 -7.22 -0.59 -6.33
C ILE A 9 -7.51 -0.54 -4.84
N GLU A 10 -8.58 0.14 -4.46
CA GLU A 10 -9.08 0.16 -3.09
C GLU A 10 -9.97 -1.07 -2.87
N ARG A 11 -9.74 -1.78 -1.75
CA ARG A 11 -10.60 -2.87 -1.30
C ARG A 11 -10.94 -2.68 0.16
N ASP A 12 -12.23 -2.78 0.46
CA ASP A 12 -12.74 -2.72 1.83
C ASP A 12 -12.93 -4.15 2.37
N VAL A 13 -12.08 -4.54 3.31
CA VAL A 13 -12.10 -5.87 3.93
C VAL A 13 -13.33 -6.12 4.80
N SER A 14 -14.12 -5.10 5.14
CA SER A 14 -15.38 -5.27 5.87
C SER A 14 -16.54 -5.71 4.97
N SER A 15 -16.46 -5.40 3.68
CA SER A 15 -17.50 -5.70 2.69
C SER A 15 -17.06 -6.65 1.57
N ASP A 16 -15.76 -6.90 1.41
CA ASP A 16 -15.17 -7.86 0.47
C ASP A 16 -14.52 -9.06 1.22
N PRO A 17 -15.20 -10.22 1.28
CA PRO A 17 -14.69 -11.43 1.93
C PRO A 17 -13.40 -11.98 1.29
N GLN A 18 -13.20 -11.75 -0.01
CA GLN A 18 -11.98 -12.20 -0.71
C GLN A 18 -10.79 -11.34 -0.29
N ALA A 19 -10.97 -10.01 -0.24
CA ALA A 19 -9.95 -9.10 0.27
C ALA A 19 -9.59 -9.40 1.74
N ALA A 20 -10.59 -9.69 2.57
CA ALA A 20 -10.36 -10.09 3.96
C ALA A 20 -9.55 -11.39 4.07
N SER A 21 -9.93 -12.41 3.29
CA SER A 21 -9.21 -13.69 3.24
C SER A 21 -7.77 -13.53 2.76
N GLU A 22 -7.55 -12.69 1.75
CA GLU A 22 -6.23 -12.37 1.23
C GLU A 22 -5.38 -11.64 2.29
N MET A 23 -5.94 -10.65 2.98
CA MET A 23 -5.26 -9.93 4.07
C MET A 23 -4.83 -10.89 5.20
N LEU A 24 -5.75 -11.74 5.66
CA LEU A 24 -5.44 -12.74 6.69
C LEU A 24 -4.32 -13.68 6.25
N ARG A 25 -4.34 -14.14 4.99
CA ARG A 25 -3.28 -14.99 4.43
C ARG A 25 -1.93 -14.28 4.40
N LEU A 26 -1.89 -13.01 3.97
CA LEU A 26 -0.66 -12.22 3.87
C LEU A 26 -0.05 -11.88 5.25
N LEU A 27 -0.89 -11.68 6.26
CA LEU A 27 -0.48 -11.19 7.57
C LEU A 27 -0.48 -12.26 8.68
N GLY A 28 -0.58 -13.54 8.32
CA GLY A 28 -0.55 -14.64 9.30
C GLY A 28 -1.75 -14.62 10.25
N GLY A 29 -2.95 -14.34 9.73
CA GLY A 29 -4.20 -14.34 10.48
C GLY A 29 -4.55 -13.01 11.16
N ARG A 30 -3.80 -11.94 10.92
CA ARG A 30 -4.05 -10.63 11.52
C ARG A 30 -4.92 -9.76 10.62
N MET A 31 -5.94 -9.13 11.19
CA MET A 31 -6.68 -8.05 10.53
C MET A 31 -6.06 -6.70 10.88
N VAL A 32 -5.27 -6.15 9.97
CA VAL A 32 -4.64 -4.84 10.16
C VAL A 32 -4.96 -3.96 8.98
N THR A 33 -5.63 -2.85 9.24
CA THR A 33 -5.91 -1.82 8.25
C THR A 33 -5.24 -0.52 8.66
N PRO A 34 -4.70 0.27 7.72
CA PRO A 34 -4.57 -0.03 6.29
C PRO A 34 -3.45 -1.04 6.01
N THR A 35 -3.63 -1.91 5.01
CA THR A 35 -2.57 -2.77 4.45
C THR A 35 -2.39 -2.45 2.98
N LEU A 36 -1.14 -2.25 2.57
CA LEU A 36 -0.78 -1.89 1.21
C LEU A 36 0.09 -2.99 0.63
N VAL A 37 -0.26 -3.44 -0.58
CA VAL A 37 0.52 -4.44 -1.33
C VAL A 37 1.13 -3.73 -2.53
N VAL A 38 2.45 -3.65 -2.56
CA VAL A 38 3.22 -2.96 -3.61
C VAL A 38 4.17 -3.96 -4.23
N GLY A 39 3.80 -4.53 -5.38
CA GLY A 39 4.55 -5.63 -5.99
C GLY A 39 4.60 -6.85 -5.06
N LYS A 40 5.79 -7.16 -4.51
CA LYS A 40 6.00 -8.26 -3.56
C LYS A 40 6.05 -7.79 -2.09
N GLU A 41 5.96 -6.49 -1.86
CA GLU A 41 6.09 -5.88 -0.54
C GLU A 41 4.73 -5.67 0.10
N VAL A 42 4.59 -6.03 1.38
CA VAL A 42 3.37 -5.83 2.16
C VAL A 42 3.68 -4.87 3.29
N LEU A 43 3.01 -3.72 3.29
CA LEU A 43 3.19 -2.64 4.27
C LEU A 43 1.91 -2.49 5.09
N THR A 44 2.01 -2.73 6.40
CA THR A 44 0.88 -2.53 7.33
C THR A 44 1.01 -1.18 8.02
N GLY A 45 -0.01 -0.34 7.90
CA GLY A 45 -0.14 1.00 8.48
C GLY A 45 0.65 2.09 7.75
N PHE A 46 0.16 3.33 7.82
CA PHE A 46 0.77 4.47 7.11
C PHE A 46 1.92 5.11 7.87
N ALA A 47 1.75 5.40 9.16
CA ALA A 47 2.70 6.23 9.92
C ALA A 47 4.09 5.58 10.01
N GLN A 48 4.14 4.29 10.31
CA GLN A 48 5.37 3.50 10.41
C GLN A 48 6.08 3.29 9.06
N ASN A 49 5.36 3.42 7.94
CA ASN A 49 5.90 3.18 6.60
C ASN A 49 6.09 4.46 5.81
N ARG A 50 5.99 5.64 6.42
CA ARG A 50 6.01 6.91 5.70
C ARG A 50 7.24 7.08 4.81
N ALA A 51 8.45 6.84 5.33
CA ALA A 51 9.68 6.96 4.56
C ALA A 51 9.70 5.97 3.38
N ARG A 52 9.27 4.72 3.62
CA ARG A 52 9.18 3.69 2.58
C ARG A 52 8.16 4.04 1.49
N MET A 53 7.04 4.64 1.88
CA MET A 53 6.03 5.15 0.94
C MET A 53 6.57 6.31 0.10
N GLU A 54 7.41 7.18 0.66
CA GLU A 54 8.06 8.27 -0.08
C GLU A 54 9.07 7.73 -1.12
N GLU A 55 9.79 6.65 -0.80
CA GLU A 55 10.68 5.95 -1.75
C GLU A 55 9.92 5.23 -2.86
N LEU A 56 8.84 4.53 -2.53
CA LEU A 56 8.03 3.75 -3.49
C LEU A 56 7.20 4.66 -4.39
N PHE A 57 6.78 5.81 -3.88
CA PHE A 57 5.89 6.75 -4.55
C PHE A 57 6.45 8.18 -4.49
N PRO A 58 7.60 8.43 -5.15
CA PRO A 58 8.20 9.76 -5.20
C PRO A 58 7.25 10.74 -5.90
N ARG A 59 7.32 12.03 -5.56
CA ARG A 59 6.48 13.01 -6.26
C ARG A 59 6.99 13.18 -7.69
N PRO A 60 6.10 13.54 -8.64
CA PRO A 60 6.48 13.71 -10.05
C PRO A 60 7.69 14.64 -10.30
N ALA A 61 7.89 15.66 -9.47
CA ALA A 61 9.03 16.57 -9.56
C ALA A 61 10.39 15.91 -9.24
N GLU A 62 10.40 14.80 -8.49
CA GLU A 62 11.60 14.15 -7.94
C GLU A 62 12.15 13.05 -8.89
N LEU A 63 11.46 12.76 -9.99
CA LEU A 63 11.86 11.77 -11.00
C LEU A 63 12.74 12.37 -12.12
N SER A 64 12.87 13.70 -12.20
CA SER A 64 13.57 14.39 -13.29
C SER A 64 15.10 14.46 -13.13
N GLU A 65 15.64 14.13 -11.95
CA GLU A 65 17.07 14.38 -11.62
C GLU A 65 17.93 13.10 -11.56
N LYS A 66 17.38 11.93 -11.92
CA LYS A 66 18.15 10.66 -11.99
C LYS A 66 18.42 10.21 -13.43
N ARG A 67 19.00 11.07 -14.25
CA ARG A 67 19.59 10.71 -15.56
C ARG A 67 21.07 10.99 -15.60
#